data_AF-A0A452R7F6-F1
#
_entry.id   AF-A0A452R7F6-F1
#
_cell.length_a   1.000
_cell.length_b   1.000
_cell.length_c   1.000
_cell.angle_alpha   90.00
_cell.angle_beta   90.00
_cell.angle_gamma   90.00
#
_symmetry.space_group_name_H-M   'P 1'
#
loop_
_entity.id
_entity.type
_entity.pdbx_description
1 polymer ?
#
loop_
_entity_poly.entity_id
_entity_poly.type
_entity_poly.pdbx_seq_one_letter_code
_entity_poly.pdbx_strand_id
1 'polypeptide(L)'
;FGGYGCRRHNELQDCFDVHDASWEEQIFWGWHNDVHVFDTKTQNWFQPEIKGGVPPQPRAAHTCAVLGNKGYIFGGRVLQTRMNDLHCLNLDTWTWSGRIPVNGENPKHRSWHTLTPIADDKLFLFGGLSADNMPLSDGWIYNVITNGWKQLTHLPKTRPRLWHTACLGKENEIMVFGGSKDDLLSLDTGHCNDLLIFQTQPYSLLRSCLDCIGKNAIILENQISLLPPKLLQQVLKKITFWTAANHREEQRAQKEETENKYQWTTSK
;
A
#
# COMPACT_ATOMS: atom_id res chain seq x y z
N PHE A 1 -8.88 -12.18 -7.46
CA PHE A 1 -9.72 -11.57 -8.51
C PHE A 1 -8.80 -11.12 -9.63
N GLY A 2 -9.15 -11.41 -10.88
CA GLY A 2 -8.41 -11.02 -12.07
C GLY A 2 -6.96 -11.49 -12.13
N GLY A 3 -6.22 -11.00 -13.12
CA GLY A 3 -4.86 -11.41 -13.40
C GLY A 3 -4.52 -11.38 -14.89
N TYR A 4 -3.37 -11.95 -15.23
CA TYR A 4 -2.95 -12.25 -16.60
C TYR A 4 -2.59 -13.73 -16.67
N GLY A 5 -3.13 -14.45 -17.64
CA GLY A 5 -2.96 -15.89 -17.76
C GLY A 5 -3.35 -16.39 -19.14
N CYS A 6 -3.37 -17.71 -19.32
CA CYS A 6 -3.75 -18.34 -20.58
C CYS A 6 -5.05 -19.13 -20.47
N ARG A 7 -5.76 -19.25 -21.59
CA ARG A 7 -6.97 -20.06 -21.77
C ARG A 7 -6.94 -20.76 -23.12
N ARG A 8 -7.62 -21.90 -23.20
CA ARG A 8 -7.87 -22.57 -24.48
C ARG A 8 -9.02 -21.90 -25.23
N HIS A 9 -9.08 -22.09 -26.54
CA HIS A 9 -10.13 -21.51 -27.39
C HIS A 9 -11.56 -21.74 -26.86
N ASN A 10 -11.84 -22.95 -26.37
CA ASN A 10 -13.15 -23.35 -25.84
C ASN A 10 -13.49 -22.75 -24.46
N GLU A 11 -12.53 -22.10 -23.80
CA GLU A 11 -12.67 -21.49 -22.46
C GLU A 11 -12.76 -19.96 -22.53
N LEU A 12 -12.71 -19.39 -23.74
CA LEU A 12 -12.90 -17.96 -23.97
C LEU A 12 -14.36 -17.60 -23.67
N GLN A 13 -14.54 -16.75 -22.67
CA GLN A 13 -15.82 -16.17 -22.24
C GLN A 13 -15.62 -14.66 -22.10
N ASP A 14 -16.70 -13.90 -21.89
CA ASP A 14 -16.67 -12.43 -21.70
C ASP A 14 -15.82 -11.94 -20.52
N CYS A 15 -15.28 -12.87 -19.71
CA CYS A 15 -14.39 -12.63 -18.59
C CYS A 15 -12.89 -12.59 -18.96
N PHE A 16 -12.53 -12.64 -20.25
CA PHE A 16 -11.15 -12.75 -20.73
C PHE A 16 -10.85 -11.80 -21.91
N ASP A 17 -9.87 -10.92 -21.72
CA ASP A 17 -9.37 -10.00 -22.74
C ASP A 17 -8.06 -10.55 -23.34
N VAL A 18 -8.14 -11.09 -24.57
CA VAL A 18 -6.99 -11.66 -25.29
C VAL A 18 -5.97 -10.56 -25.64
N HIS A 19 -4.72 -10.81 -25.29
CA HIS A 19 -3.56 -9.98 -25.60
C HIS A 19 -2.63 -10.63 -26.62
N ASP A 20 -2.40 -11.95 -26.51
CA ASP A 20 -1.52 -12.72 -27.39
C ASP A 20 -2.11 -14.11 -27.68
N ALA A 21 -1.81 -14.70 -28.84
CA ALA A 21 -2.43 -15.95 -29.30
C ALA A 21 -1.42 -16.89 -29.98
N SER A 22 -1.31 -18.12 -29.45
CA SER A 22 -0.66 -19.24 -30.12
C SER A 22 -1.71 -20.04 -30.87
N TRP A 23 -1.82 -19.79 -32.18
CA TRP A 23 -2.82 -20.42 -33.04
C TRP A 23 -2.56 -21.92 -33.27
N GLU A 24 -1.31 -22.37 -33.14
CA GLU A 24 -0.93 -23.79 -33.27
C GLU A 24 -1.42 -24.62 -32.07
N GLU A 25 -1.39 -24.05 -30.87
CA GLU A 25 -1.79 -24.74 -29.63
C GLU A 25 -3.22 -24.40 -29.19
N GLN A 26 -3.89 -23.46 -29.90
CA GLN A 26 -5.18 -22.89 -29.51
C GLN A 26 -5.17 -22.27 -28.09
N ILE A 27 -4.02 -21.73 -27.68
CA ILE A 27 -3.80 -21.09 -26.38
C ILE A 27 -3.77 -19.57 -26.55
N PHE A 28 -4.59 -18.88 -25.78
CA PHE A 28 -4.73 -17.43 -25.79
C PHE A 28 -4.29 -16.88 -24.44
N TRP A 29 -3.40 -15.89 -24.44
CA TRP A 29 -2.94 -15.18 -23.26
C TRP A 29 -3.65 -13.84 -23.15
N GLY A 30 -3.98 -13.43 -21.94
CA GLY A 30 -4.83 -12.27 -21.75
C GLY A 30 -5.11 -11.96 -20.29
N TRP A 31 -5.77 -10.83 -20.10
CA TRP A 31 -6.27 -10.45 -18.78
C TRP A 31 -7.59 -11.14 -18.50
N HIS A 32 -7.88 -11.42 -17.23
CA HIS A 32 -9.17 -11.97 -16.82
C HIS A 32 -9.75 -11.22 -15.61
N ASN A 33 -11.02 -11.43 -15.30
CA ASN A 33 -11.69 -10.91 -14.10
C ASN A 33 -12.26 -12.02 -13.20
N ASP A 34 -11.68 -13.23 -13.25
CA ASP A 34 -12.16 -14.35 -12.44
C ASP A 34 -11.99 -14.12 -10.94
N VAL A 35 -12.93 -14.66 -10.17
CA VAL A 35 -12.81 -14.81 -8.72
C VAL A 35 -12.50 -16.27 -8.42
N HIS A 36 -11.43 -16.50 -7.68
CA HIS A 36 -11.07 -17.81 -7.16
C HIS A 36 -10.99 -17.74 -5.64
N VAL A 37 -11.46 -18.79 -4.99
CA VAL A 37 -11.42 -18.95 -3.53
C VAL A 37 -10.59 -20.19 -3.23
N PHE A 38 -9.59 -20.02 -2.38
CA PHE A 38 -8.88 -21.13 -1.78
C PHE A 38 -9.47 -21.38 -0.39
N ASP A 39 -10.17 -22.50 -0.23
CA ASP A 39 -10.64 -22.90 1.09
C ASP A 39 -9.48 -23.55 1.85
N THR A 40 -9.03 -22.89 2.91
CA THR A 40 -7.92 -23.37 3.74
C THR A 40 -8.27 -24.59 4.57
N LYS A 41 -9.56 -24.89 4.79
CA LYS A 41 -10.02 -26.08 5.51
C LYS A 41 -9.96 -27.33 4.64
N THR A 42 -10.46 -27.23 3.40
CA THR A 42 -10.48 -28.35 2.45
C THR A 42 -9.25 -28.38 1.55
N GLN A 43 -8.43 -27.33 1.56
CA GLN A 43 -7.23 -27.14 0.74
C GLN A 43 -7.51 -27.20 -0.76
N ASN A 44 -8.71 -26.78 -1.18
CA ASN A 44 -9.14 -26.82 -2.57
C ASN A 44 -9.46 -25.43 -3.10
N TRP A 45 -9.19 -25.26 -4.39
CA TRP A 45 -9.62 -24.09 -5.14
C TRP A 45 -11.01 -24.32 -5.72
N PHE A 46 -11.85 -23.29 -5.67
CA PHE A 46 -13.11 -23.26 -6.41
C PHE A 46 -13.41 -21.83 -6.88
N GLN A 47 -14.28 -21.72 -7.88
CA GLN A 47 -14.83 -20.44 -8.30
C GLN A 47 -16.21 -20.26 -7.67
N PRO A 48 -16.45 -19.18 -6.90
CA PRO A 48 -17.76 -18.91 -6.36
C PRO A 48 -18.71 -18.43 -7.46
N GLU A 49 -19.98 -18.82 -7.37
CA GLU A 49 -21.02 -18.30 -8.25
C GLU A 49 -21.30 -16.83 -7.93
N ILE A 50 -21.08 -15.94 -8.90
CA ILE A 50 -21.34 -14.51 -8.76
C ILE A 50 -22.85 -14.28 -8.89
N LYS A 51 -23.50 -13.85 -7.79
CA LYS A 51 -24.96 -13.77 -7.68
C LYS A 51 -25.57 -12.48 -8.23
N GLY A 52 -24.75 -11.51 -8.63
CA GLY A 52 -25.23 -10.28 -9.24
C GLY A 52 -24.23 -9.13 -9.25
N GLY A 53 -24.68 -8.01 -9.80
CA GLY A 53 -23.86 -6.82 -10.03
C GLY A 53 -22.97 -6.91 -11.26
N VAL A 54 -22.24 -5.83 -11.53
CA VAL A 54 -21.33 -5.76 -12.67
C VAL A 54 -19.90 -5.92 -12.16
N PRO A 55 -19.15 -6.96 -12.58
CA PRO A 55 -17.75 -7.11 -12.19
C PRO A 55 -16.87 -6.04 -12.86
N PRO A 56 -15.68 -5.74 -12.31
CA PRO A 56 -14.69 -4.94 -13.00
C PRO A 56 -14.26 -5.63 -14.30
N GLN A 57 -13.87 -4.84 -15.31
CA GLN A 57 -13.24 -5.36 -16.53
C GLN A 57 -11.98 -6.20 -16.20
N PRO A 58 -11.63 -7.19 -17.06
CA PRO A 58 -10.40 -7.95 -16.96
C PRO A 58 -9.17 -7.06 -16.75
N ARG A 59 -8.40 -7.34 -15.71
CA ARG A 59 -7.32 -6.45 -15.27
C ARG A 59 -6.21 -7.15 -14.52
N ALA A 60 -4.99 -6.62 -14.64
CA ALA A 60 -3.85 -6.98 -13.80
C ALA A 60 -3.27 -5.74 -13.11
N ALA A 61 -2.35 -5.96 -12.17
CA ALA A 61 -1.67 -4.88 -11.43
C ALA A 61 -2.64 -3.88 -10.75
N HIS A 62 -3.86 -4.33 -10.46
CA HIS A 62 -4.81 -3.66 -9.58
C HIS A 62 -4.44 -3.96 -8.13
N THR A 63 -5.08 -3.28 -7.19
CA THR A 63 -4.96 -3.61 -5.77
C THR A 63 -6.27 -4.11 -5.20
N CYS A 64 -6.15 -4.96 -4.18
CA CYS A 64 -7.27 -5.46 -3.40
C CYS A 64 -7.07 -5.11 -1.93
N ALA A 65 -8.12 -4.64 -1.26
CA ALA A 65 -8.13 -4.47 0.19
C ALA A 65 -9.45 -5.00 0.77
N VAL A 66 -9.41 -5.59 1.95
CA VAL A 66 -10.61 -6.15 2.61
C VAL A 66 -10.97 -5.30 3.83
N LEU A 67 -12.24 -4.91 3.93
CA LEU A 67 -12.84 -4.31 5.12
C LEU A 67 -14.09 -5.10 5.49
N GLY A 68 -14.08 -5.75 6.65
CA GLY A 68 -15.15 -6.65 7.06
C GLY A 68 -15.38 -7.76 6.02
N ASN A 69 -16.60 -7.85 5.50
CA ASN A 69 -17.02 -8.80 4.47
C ASN A 69 -16.96 -8.22 3.03
N LYS A 70 -16.23 -7.13 2.82
CA LYS A 70 -16.15 -6.43 1.53
C LYS A 70 -14.72 -6.42 0.99
N GLY A 71 -14.54 -6.96 -0.22
CA GLY A 71 -13.29 -6.86 -0.98
C GLY A 71 -13.34 -5.68 -1.95
N TYR A 72 -12.51 -4.67 -1.73
CA TYR A 72 -12.37 -3.49 -2.58
C TYR A 72 -11.28 -3.69 -3.62
N ILE A 73 -11.58 -3.37 -4.88
CA ILE A 73 -10.67 -3.45 -6.02
C ILE A 73 -10.51 -2.04 -6.59
N PHE A 74 -9.28 -1.54 -6.68
CA PHE A 74 -9.00 -0.22 -7.25
C PHE A 74 -8.02 -0.28 -8.43
N GLY A 75 -8.36 0.45 -9.49
CA GLY A 75 -7.49 0.71 -10.64
C GLY A 75 -7.03 -0.57 -11.34
N GLY A 76 -5.75 -0.57 -11.75
CA GLY A 76 -5.13 -1.65 -12.52
C GLY A 76 -4.96 -1.33 -13.99
N ARG A 77 -4.23 -2.19 -14.71
CA ARG A 77 -4.07 -2.16 -16.16
C ARG A 77 -5.25 -2.92 -16.80
N VAL A 78 -5.95 -2.25 -17.70
CA VAL A 78 -6.96 -2.83 -18.59
C VAL A 78 -6.53 -2.51 -20.00
N LEU A 79 -6.26 -3.54 -20.81
CA LEU A 79 -5.74 -3.39 -22.17
C LEU A 79 -4.53 -2.43 -22.21
N GLN A 80 -4.65 -1.33 -22.94
CA GLN A 80 -3.58 -0.34 -23.12
C GLN A 80 -3.62 0.82 -22.13
N THR A 81 -4.59 0.85 -21.21
CA THR A 81 -4.78 1.96 -20.27
C THR A 81 -4.73 1.49 -18.81
N ARG A 82 -4.70 2.46 -17.91
CA ARG A 82 -4.80 2.25 -16.46
C ARG A 82 -6.11 2.85 -15.96
N MET A 83 -6.71 2.21 -14.98
CA MET A 83 -8.02 2.59 -14.46
C MET A 83 -7.90 3.35 -13.13
N ASN A 84 -8.95 4.09 -12.78
CA ASN A 84 -9.16 4.71 -11.47
C ASN A 84 -10.53 4.35 -10.88
N ASP A 85 -11.16 3.31 -11.40
CA ASP A 85 -12.44 2.82 -10.89
C ASP A 85 -12.25 2.06 -9.58
N LEU A 86 -13.20 2.22 -8.67
CA LEU A 86 -13.30 1.49 -7.43
C LEU A 86 -14.52 0.57 -7.51
N HIS A 87 -14.32 -0.70 -7.18
CA HIS A 87 -15.38 -1.70 -7.11
C HIS A 87 -15.33 -2.40 -5.76
N CYS A 88 -16.45 -2.98 -5.34
CA CYS A 88 -16.54 -3.78 -4.14
C CYS A 88 -17.25 -5.10 -4.44
N LEU A 89 -16.68 -6.20 -3.97
CA LEU A 89 -17.30 -7.52 -3.93
C LEU A 89 -17.73 -7.82 -2.50
N ASN A 90 -19.02 -8.10 -2.30
CA ASN A 90 -19.50 -8.67 -1.03
C ASN A 90 -19.07 -10.15 -0.97
N LEU A 91 -18.29 -10.50 0.04
CA LEU A 91 -17.70 -11.83 0.21
C LEU A 91 -18.66 -12.85 0.84
N ASP A 92 -19.78 -12.41 1.40
CA ASP A 92 -20.83 -13.31 1.90
C ASP A 92 -21.83 -13.66 0.79
N THR A 93 -22.19 -12.66 -0.03
CA THR A 93 -23.24 -12.82 -1.06
C THR A 93 -22.69 -13.04 -2.47
N TRP A 94 -21.37 -12.87 -2.67
CA TRP A 94 -20.71 -12.90 -3.98
C TRP A 94 -21.36 -11.97 -5.01
N THR A 95 -21.71 -10.76 -4.55
CA THR A 95 -22.37 -9.73 -5.37
C THR A 95 -21.44 -8.54 -5.55
N TRP A 96 -21.24 -8.12 -6.80
CA TRP A 96 -20.48 -6.92 -7.12
C TRP A 96 -21.32 -5.66 -6.93
N SER A 97 -20.68 -4.57 -6.50
CA SER A 97 -21.33 -3.25 -6.45
C SER A 97 -21.46 -2.59 -7.82
N GLY A 98 -20.76 -3.09 -8.85
CA GLY A 98 -20.39 -2.27 -9.99
C GLY A 98 -19.40 -1.17 -9.60
N ARG A 99 -19.15 -0.24 -10.53
CA ARG A 99 -18.31 0.93 -10.28
C ARG A 99 -18.95 1.79 -9.20
N ILE A 100 -18.26 1.98 -8.08
CA ILE A 100 -18.68 2.88 -7.02
C ILE A 100 -18.50 4.32 -7.52
N PRO A 101 -19.58 5.11 -7.63
CA PRO A 101 -19.46 6.52 -7.98
C PRO A 101 -18.87 7.26 -6.79
N VAL A 102 -17.70 7.87 -6.96
CA VAL A 102 -17.02 8.59 -5.87
C VAL A 102 -17.22 10.09 -6.04
N ASN A 103 -17.59 10.77 -4.96
CA ASN A 103 -17.83 12.21 -4.96
C ASN A 103 -16.52 12.99 -4.82
N GLY A 104 -16.42 14.11 -5.54
CA GLY A 104 -15.31 15.07 -5.39
C GLY A 104 -14.01 14.65 -6.08
N GLU A 105 -12.88 14.94 -5.44
CA GLU A 105 -11.56 14.62 -5.96
C GLU A 105 -11.32 13.11 -5.98
N ASN A 106 -10.59 12.65 -7.01
CA ASN A 106 -10.30 11.24 -7.20
C ASN A 106 -8.82 11.04 -7.55
N PRO A 107 -8.20 9.93 -7.10
CA PRO A 107 -6.86 9.59 -7.52
C PRO A 107 -6.79 9.40 -9.04
N LYS A 108 -5.66 9.80 -9.64
CA LYS A 108 -5.37 9.52 -11.05
C LYS A 108 -5.39 8.02 -11.37
N HIS A 109 -5.71 7.72 -12.62
CA HIS A 109 -5.58 6.40 -13.27
C HIS A 109 -4.23 5.76 -12.98
N ARG A 110 -4.21 4.54 -12.43
CA ARG A 110 -2.96 3.90 -12.00
C ARG A 110 -2.98 2.38 -11.91
N SER A 111 -1.82 1.77 -12.02
CA SER A 111 -1.52 0.35 -11.75
C SER A 111 -0.29 0.24 -10.85
N TRP A 112 0.02 -0.95 -10.33
CA TRP A 112 1.19 -1.21 -9.48
C TRP A 112 1.28 -0.31 -8.22
N HIS A 113 0.13 0.18 -7.77
CA HIS A 113 -0.02 0.93 -6.52
C HIS A 113 -0.25 -0.05 -5.35
N THR A 114 -0.40 0.47 -4.14
CA THR A 114 -0.85 -0.30 -2.99
C THR A 114 -2.13 0.29 -2.40
N LEU A 115 -3.01 -0.55 -1.88
CA LEU A 115 -4.23 -0.17 -1.17
C LEU A 115 -4.28 -0.94 0.14
N THR A 116 -4.19 -0.23 1.26
CA THR A 116 -4.04 -0.83 2.60
C THR A 116 -5.21 -0.42 3.49
N PRO A 117 -5.91 -1.35 4.15
CA PRO A 117 -6.90 -0.98 5.16
C PRO A 117 -6.19 -0.38 6.39
N ILE A 118 -6.63 0.81 6.81
CA ILE A 118 -6.03 1.55 7.94
C ILE A 118 -6.99 1.72 9.11
N ALA A 119 -8.28 1.58 8.87
CA ALA A 119 -9.35 1.55 9.87
C ALA A 119 -10.52 0.76 9.29
N ASP A 120 -11.53 0.48 10.10
CA ASP A 120 -12.74 -0.25 9.67
C ASP A 120 -13.48 0.43 8.52
N ASP A 121 -13.33 1.76 8.37
CA ASP A 121 -13.99 2.58 7.37
C ASP A 121 -13.03 3.24 6.35
N LYS A 122 -11.72 2.95 6.41
CA LYS A 122 -10.70 3.69 5.64
C LYS A 122 -9.68 2.82 4.95
N LEU A 123 -9.40 3.17 3.69
CA LEU A 123 -8.35 2.59 2.87
C LEU A 123 -7.31 3.64 2.51
N PHE A 124 -6.04 3.32 2.62
CA PHE A 124 -4.92 4.16 2.19
C PHE A 124 -4.35 3.66 0.86
N LEU A 125 -4.34 4.54 -0.13
CA LEU A 125 -3.76 4.33 -1.46
C LEU A 125 -2.41 5.03 -1.53
N PHE A 126 -1.38 4.36 -2.07
CA PHE A 126 -0.08 5.00 -2.31
C PHE A 126 0.56 4.59 -3.63
N GLY A 127 1.14 5.59 -4.29
CA GLY A 127 2.02 5.43 -5.44
C GLY A 127 1.36 4.78 -6.66
N GLY A 128 2.17 3.99 -7.37
CA GLY A 128 1.83 3.34 -8.64
C GLY A 128 2.40 4.05 -9.86
N LEU A 129 1.98 3.60 -11.02
CA LEU A 129 2.32 4.18 -12.32
C LEU A 129 1.04 4.70 -12.97
N SER A 130 1.07 5.96 -13.42
CA SER A 130 -0.10 6.60 -14.04
C SER A 130 -0.37 6.12 -15.47
N ALA A 131 -1.53 6.47 -16.04
CA ALA A 131 -1.85 6.18 -17.45
C ALA A 131 -0.81 6.79 -18.41
N ASP A 132 -0.25 7.96 -18.07
CA ASP A 132 0.80 8.66 -18.84
C ASP A 132 2.22 8.12 -18.56
N ASN A 133 2.34 6.93 -17.95
CA ASN A 133 3.61 6.30 -17.54
C ASN A 133 4.48 7.14 -16.59
N MET A 134 3.86 8.05 -15.81
CA MET A 134 4.57 8.79 -14.76
C MET A 134 4.51 8.05 -13.43
N PRO A 135 5.67 7.76 -12.77
CA PRO A 135 5.72 7.24 -11.42
C PRO A 135 5.04 8.17 -10.42
N LEU A 136 4.25 7.61 -9.50
CA LEU A 136 3.46 8.35 -8.55
C LEU A 136 4.03 8.26 -7.13
N SER A 137 3.95 9.39 -6.41
CA SER A 137 4.32 9.56 -5.00
C SER A 137 3.17 10.12 -4.16
N ASP A 138 1.99 10.28 -4.76
CA ASP A 138 0.81 10.75 -4.06
C ASP A 138 0.19 9.63 -3.22
N GLY A 139 -0.49 10.03 -2.16
CA GLY A 139 -1.25 9.11 -1.32
C GLY A 139 -2.59 9.70 -0.94
N TRP A 140 -3.56 8.80 -0.79
CA TRP A 140 -4.96 9.14 -0.63
C TRP A 140 -5.60 8.27 0.43
N ILE A 141 -6.59 8.81 1.12
CA ILE A 141 -7.45 8.04 2.02
C ILE A 141 -8.84 8.00 1.42
N TYR A 142 -9.36 6.80 1.16
CA TYR A 142 -10.76 6.58 0.85
C TYR A 142 -11.53 6.34 2.13
N ASN A 143 -12.60 7.08 2.35
CA ASN A 143 -13.56 6.83 3.43
C ASN A 143 -14.80 6.15 2.84
N VAL A 144 -15.10 4.95 3.34
CA VAL A 144 -16.22 4.12 2.89
C VAL A 144 -17.58 4.70 3.28
N ILE A 145 -17.67 5.35 4.45
CA ILE A 145 -18.91 5.93 4.98
C ILE A 145 -19.31 7.16 4.18
N THR A 146 -18.37 8.07 3.93
CA THR A 146 -18.63 9.29 3.15
C THR A 146 -18.54 9.05 1.65
N ASN A 147 -18.06 7.87 1.23
CA ASN A 147 -17.80 7.51 -0.16
C ASN A 147 -17.02 8.61 -0.92
N GLY A 148 -15.82 8.92 -0.41
CA GLY A 148 -15.00 10.02 -0.92
C GLY A 148 -13.51 9.78 -0.69
N TRP A 149 -12.68 10.28 -1.60
CA TRP A 149 -11.24 10.31 -1.45
C TRP A 149 -10.76 11.63 -0.88
N LYS A 150 -9.69 11.58 -0.10
CA LYS A 150 -8.97 12.75 0.40
C LYS A 150 -7.47 12.58 0.13
N GLN A 151 -6.87 13.51 -0.60
CA GLN A 151 -5.44 13.51 -0.84
C GLN A 151 -4.66 13.90 0.42
N LEU A 152 -3.55 13.22 0.68
CA LEU A 152 -2.60 13.61 1.72
C LEU A 152 -1.53 14.53 1.12
N THR A 153 -1.53 15.79 1.54
CA THR A 153 -0.63 16.83 1.00
C THR A 153 0.77 16.82 1.60
N HIS A 154 0.96 16.17 2.76
CA HIS A 154 2.22 16.12 3.51
C HIS A 154 3.16 15.00 3.07
N LEU A 155 2.78 14.20 2.07
CA LEU A 155 3.58 13.08 1.61
C LEU A 155 4.78 13.54 0.74
N PRO A 156 5.92 12.82 0.79
CA PRO A 156 7.12 13.20 0.07
C PRO A 156 6.94 13.03 -1.44
N LYS A 157 6.75 14.14 -2.15
CA LYS A 157 6.58 14.16 -3.61
C LYS A 157 7.78 13.61 -4.38
N THR A 158 8.97 13.64 -3.78
CA THR A 158 10.24 13.23 -4.38
C THR A 158 10.53 11.72 -4.30
N ARG A 159 9.64 10.93 -3.68
CA ARG A 159 9.86 9.49 -3.47
C ARG A 159 8.74 8.66 -4.09
N PRO A 160 8.60 8.66 -5.44
CA PRO A 160 7.62 7.81 -6.10
C PRO A 160 7.95 6.34 -5.91
N ARG A 161 6.90 5.51 -5.89
CA ARG A 161 7.02 4.06 -5.77
C ARG A 161 5.99 3.39 -6.63
N LEU A 162 6.41 2.46 -7.47
CA LEU A 162 5.53 1.51 -8.13
C LEU A 162 6.03 0.08 -7.92
N TRP A 163 5.10 -0.86 -7.94
CA TRP A 163 5.34 -2.28 -7.70
C TRP A 163 5.98 -2.55 -6.32
N HIS A 164 5.70 -1.65 -5.38
CA HIS A 164 6.10 -1.76 -3.99
C HIS A 164 5.08 -2.59 -3.21
N THR A 165 5.45 -2.97 -2.00
CA THR A 165 4.54 -3.59 -1.03
C THR A 165 4.18 -2.58 0.05
N ALA A 166 3.00 -2.72 0.63
CA ALA A 166 2.56 -1.94 1.78
C ALA A 166 1.93 -2.87 2.82
N CYS A 167 2.22 -2.65 4.09
CA CYS A 167 1.58 -3.36 5.18
C CYS A 167 1.27 -2.43 6.35
N LEU A 168 0.26 -2.79 7.13
CA LEU A 168 -0.06 -2.11 8.38
C LEU A 168 0.89 -2.62 9.48
N GLY A 169 1.65 -1.69 10.07
CA GLY A 169 2.51 -1.94 11.22
C GLY A 169 1.70 -2.09 12.51
N LYS A 170 2.40 -2.46 13.58
CA LYS A 170 1.77 -2.75 14.89
C LYS A 170 1.14 -1.52 15.54
N GLU A 171 1.54 -0.33 15.13
CA GLU A 171 1.07 0.93 15.69
C GLU A 171 0.20 1.73 14.71
N ASN A 172 -0.45 1.04 13.78
CA ASN A 172 -1.28 1.63 12.72
C ASN A 172 -0.49 2.57 11.79
N GLU A 173 0.82 2.41 11.73
CA GLU A 173 1.69 3.02 10.74
C GLU A 173 1.67 2.18 9.45
N ILE A 174 1.86 2.81 8.30
CA ILE A 174 1.86 2.11 7.02
C ILE A 174 3.31 2.01 6.58
N MET A 175 3.77 0.79 6.42
CA MET A 175 5.13 0.47 6.02
C MET A 175 5.13 0.13 4.54
N VAL A 176 5.76 0.98 3.73
CA VAL A 176 5.96 0.76 2.30
C VAL A 176 7.41 0.36 2.05
N PHE A 177 7.60 -0.80 1.41
CA PHE A 177 8.92 -1.36 1.15
C PHE A 177 9.06 -1.78 -0.32
N GLY A 178 10.25 -1.58 -0.86
CA GLY A 178 10.61 -2.06 -2.18
C GLY A 178 10.09 -1.19 -3.33
N GLY A 179 9.91 -1.83 -4.48
CA GLY A 179 9.42 -1.21 -5.70
C GLY A 179 10.48 -0.39 -6.45
N SER A 180 10.05 0.34 -7.47
CA SER A 180 10.90 1.23 -8.26
C SER A 180 10.40 2.67 -8.18
N LYS A 181 11.33 3.62 -8.29
CA LYS A 181 11.06 5.06 -8.44
C LYS A 181 10.88 5.49 -9.90
N ASP A 182 11.32 4.66 -10.84
CA ASP A 182 11.33 4.92 -12.29
C ASP A 182 10.36 3.97 -13.00
N ASP A 183 9.91 4.33 -14.20
CA ASP A 183 9.10 3.42 -15.02
C ASP A 183 9.94 2.22 -15.45
N LEU A 184 9.70 1.05 -14.84
CA LEU A 184 10.46 -0.18 -15.08
C LEU A 184 10.49 -0.59 -16.56
N LEU A 185 9.48 -0.21 -17.35
CA LEU A 185 9.44 -0.56 -18.77
C LEU A 185 10.44 0.27 -19.60
N SER A 186 10.88 1.41 -19.07
CA SER A 186 11.86 2.28 -19.71
C SER A 186 13.25 2.20 -19.06
N LEU A 187 13.31 2.08 -17.73
CA LEU A 187 14.52 2.17 -16.92
C LEU A 187 14.42 1.20 -15.73
N ASP A 188 15.25 0.16 -15.73
CA ASP A 188 15.25 -0.91 -14.71
C ASP A 188 16.31 -0.71 -13.61
N THR A 189 16.77 0.53 -13.38
CA THR A 189 17.81 0.85 -12.38
C THR A 189 17.26 1.50 -11.12
N GLY A 190 15.96 1.80 -11.10
CA GLY A 190 15.28 2.58 -10.06
C GLY A 190 14.85 1.83 -8.81
N HIS A 191 15.29 0.58 -8.63
CA HIS A 191 14.87 -0.29 -7.53
C HIS A 191 15.21 0.30 -6.16
N CYS A 192 14.26 0.24 -5.25
CA CYS A 192 14.33 0.78 -3.91
C CYS A 192 14.39 -0.35 -2.89
N ASN A 193 15.24 -0.22 -1.87
CA ASN A 193 15.33 -1.15 -0.73
C ASN A 193 15.10 -0.45 0.62
N ASP A 194 14.64 0.80 0.57
CA ASP A 194 14.35 1.62 1.72
C ASP A 194 12.90 1.45 2.19
N LEU A 195 12.68 1.79 3.45
CA LEU A 195 11.37 1.74 4.10
C LEU A 195 10.78 3.15 4.17
N LEU A 196 9.56 3.32 3.68
CA LEU A 196 8.74 4.51 3.93
C LEU A 196 7.74 4.18 5.03
N ILE A 197 7.64 5.04 6.04
CA ILE A 197 6.67 4.88 7.12
C ILE A 197 5.72 6.07 7.06
N PHE A 198 4.44 5.81 6.82
CA PHE A 198 3.39 6.82 6.81
C PHE A 198 2.52 6.70 8.05
N GLN A 199 2.40 7.80 8.78
CA GLN A 199 1.49 7.89 9.91
C GLN A 199 0.17 8.49 9.44
N THR A 200 -0.89 7.68 9.38
CA THR A 200 -2.23 8.13 8.97
C THR A 200 -3.17 8.37 10.15
N GLN A 201 -2.76 7.97 11.36
CA GLN A 201 -3.52 8.11 12.60
C GLN A 201 -2.63 8.64 13.72
N PRO A 202 -3.20 9.35 14.72
CA PRO A 202 -2.45 9.73 15.91
C PRO A 202 -1.96 8.48 16.66
N TYR A 203 -0.81 8.61 17.32
CA TYR A 203 -0.30 7.54 18.17
C TYR A 203 -1.29 7.23 19.29
N SER A 204 -1.38 5.95 19.68
CA SER A 204 -2.15 5.57 20.85
C SER A 204 -1.62 6.28 22.11
N LEU A 205 -2.49 6.48 23.11
CA LEU A 205 -2.08 7.04 24.39
C LEU A 205 -0.93 6.23 25.00
N LEU A 206 -1.03 4.89 24.93
CA LEU A 206 0.02 3.99 25.38
C LEU A 206 1.36 4.28 24.67
N ARG A 207 1.35 4.41 23.34
CA ARG A 207 2.58 4.73 22.58
C ARG A 207 3.15 6.09 22.96
N SER A 208 2.29 7.10 23.10
CA SER A 208 2.69 8.43 23.54
C SER A 208 3.32 8.41 24.95
N CYS A 209 2.75 7.67 25.89
CA CYS A 209 3.31 7.48 27.23
C CYS A 209 4.65 6.74 27.18
N LEU A 210 4.75 5.66 26.41
CA LEU A 210 5.99 4.89 26.27
C LEU A 210 7.12 5.72 25.64
N ASP A 211 6.83 6.55 24.63
CA ASP A 211 7.80 7.46 24.05
C ASP A 211 8.20 8.58 25.03
N CYS A 212 7.26 9.10 25.82
CA CYS A 212 7.56 10.06 26.89
C CYS A 212 8.51 9.46 27.94
N ILE A 213 8.25 8.23 28.38
CA ILE A 213 9.12 7.52 29.33
C ILE A 213 10.49 7.25 28.71
N GLY A 214 10.54 6.80 27.44
CA GLY A 214 11.78 6.53 26.73
C GLY A 214 12.68 7.76 26.57
N LYS A 215 12.09 8.93 26.27
CA LYS A 215 12.83 10.21 26.17
C LYS A 215 13.34 10.70 27.53
N ASN A 216 12.59 10.46 28.59
CA ASN A 216 12.89 10.94 29.95
C ASN A 216 13.42 9.82 30.85
N ALA A 217 14.08 8.81 30.27
CA ALA A 217 14.52 7.60 30.97
C ALA A 217 15.39 7.92 32.19
N ILE A 218 16.25 8.94 32.10
CA ILE A 218 17.14 9.38 33.17
C ILE A 218 16.36 9.93 34.38
N ILE A 219 15.30 10.68 34.14
CA ILE A 219 14.47 11.27 35.22
C ILE A 219 13.63 10.19 35.91
N LEU A 220 13.21 9.17 35.16
CA LEU A 220 12.25 8.16 35.59
C LEU A 220 12.91 6.85 36.03
N GLU A 221 14.24 6.78 36.11
CA GLU A 221 15.01 5.55 36.37
C GLU A 221 14.51 4.78 37.59
N ASN A 222 14.28 5.47 38.71
CA ASN A 222 13.78 4.89 39.96
C ASN A 222 12.39 4.27 39.80
N GLN A 223 11.54 4.86 38.95
CA GLN A 223 10.14 4.47 38.77
C GLN A 223 9.99 3.36 37.71
N ILE A 224 10.90 3.28 36.74
CA ILE A 224 10.90 2.25 35.69
C ILE A 224 11.02 0.85 36.30
N SER A 225 11.83 0.70 37.36
CA SER A 225 12.03 -0.57 38.07
C SER A 225 10.75 -1.14 38.72
N LEU A 226 9.76 -0.28 38.99
CA LEU A 226 8.50 -0.65 39.65
C LEU A 226 7.41 -1.13 38.67
N LEU A 227 7.69 -1.09 37.37
CA LEU A 227 6.69 -1.41 36.34
C LEU A 227 6.45 -2.93 36.23
N PRO A 228 5.21 -3.35 35.91
CA PRO A 228 4.91 -4.75 35.63
C PRO A 228 5.78 -5.30 34.48
N PRO A 229 6.18 -6.58 34.50
CA PRO A 229 7.18 -7.13 33.55
C PRO A 229 6.86 -6.90 32.07
N LYS A 230 5.59 -7.02 31.68
CA LYS A 230 5.15 -6.79 30.29
C LYS A 230 5.37 -5.34 29.85
N LEU A 231 5.07 -4.38 30.73
CA LEU A 231 5.24 -2.96 30.46
C LEU A 231 6.72 -2.56 30.49
N LEU A 232 7.47 -3.11 31.46
CA LEU A 232 8.90 -2.90 31.58
C LEU A 232 9.65 -3.30 30.30
N GLN A 233 9.34 -4.46 29.72
CA GLN A 233 9.94 -4.88 28.44
C GLN A 233 9.64 -3.91 27.29
N GLN A 234 8.44 -3.33 27.24
CA GLN A 234 8.08 -2.35 26.22
C GLN A 234 8.82 -1.02 26.44
N VAL A 235 8.90 -0.56 27.69
CA VAL A 235 9.64 0.65 28.08
C VAL A 235 11.14 0.51 27.77
N LEU A 236 11.78 -0.61 28.13
CA LEU A 236 13.19 -0.83 27.85
C LEU A 236 13.51 -0.78 26.35
N LYS A 237 12.69 -1.41 25.51
CA LYS A 237 12.83 -1.31 24.04
C LYS A 237 12.72 0.14 23.56
N LYS A 238 11.86 0.93 24.20
CA LYS A 238 11.70 2.35 23.89
C LYS A 238 12.85 3.22 24.34
N ILE A 239 13.43 2.94 25.50
CA ILE A 239 14.65 3.60 25.95
C ILE A 239 15.76 3.34 24.94
N THR A 240 16.02 2.07 24.59
CA THR A 240 17.05 1.73 23.60
C THR A 240 16.81 2.42 22.24
N PHE A 241 15.56 2.47 21.78
CA PHE A 241 15.21 3.18 20.55
C PHE A 241 15.56 4.66 20.61
N TRP A 242 15.13 5.37 21.67
CA TRP A 242 15.38 6.81 21.82
C TRP A 242 16.85 7.13 22.07
N THR A 243 17.59 6.29 22.81
CA THR A 243 19.04 6.42 22.95
C THR A 243 19.74 6.34 21.59
N ALA A 244 19.36 5.36 20.76
CA ALA A 244 19.94 5.22 19.42
C ALA A 244 19.49 6.33 18.45
N ALA A 245 18.27 6.85 18.61
CA ALA A 245 17.76 7.96 17.80
C ALA A 245 18.49 9.26 18.11
N ASN A 246 18.61 9.62 19.39
CA ASN A 246 19.35 10.80 19.84
C ASN A 246 20.80 10.76 19.37
N HIS A 247 21.46 9.60 19.48
CA HIS A 247 22.84 9.45 19.00
C HIS A 247 23.00 9.69 17.49
N ARG A 248 22.02 9.26 16.68
CA ARG A 248 22.04 9.53 15.22
C ARG A 248 21.77 11.00 14.90
N GLU A 249 20.90 11.66 15.66
CA GLU A 249 20.65 13.09 15.52
C GLU A 249 21.89 13.91 15.88
N GLU A 250 22.57 13.57 16.97
CA GLU A 250 23.84 14.18 17.37
C GLU A 250 24.92 14.03 16.27
N GLN A 251 25.05 12.83 15.68
CA GLN A 251 25.98 12.61 14.57
C GLN A 251 25.62 13.41 13.31
N ARG A 252 24.33 13.55 12.99
CA ARG A 252 23.89 14.40 11.87
C ARG A 252 24.20 15.86 12.11
N ALA A 253 23.88 16.38 13.29
CA ALA A 253 24.16 17.76 13.67
C ALA A 253 25.66 18.06 13.60
N GLN A 254 26.51 17.16 14.11
CA GLN A 254 27.97 17.29 13.99
C GLN A 254 28.42 17.31 12.53
N LYS A 255 27.87 16.45 11.67
CA LYS A 255 28.23 16.40 10.25
C LYS A 255 27.82 17.67 9.50
N GLU A 256 26.63 18.20 9.78
CA GLU A 256 26.14 19.47 9.22
C GLU A 256 26.98 20.66 9.70
N GLU A 257 27.39 20.69 10.98
CA GLU A 257 28.32 21.71 11.50
C GLU A 257 29.69 21.63 10.83
N THR A 258 30.17 20.42 10.54
CA THR A 258 31.45 20.22 9.88
C THR A 258 31.38 20.65 8.41
N GLU A 259 30.34 20.26 7.68
CA GLU A 259 30.11 20.67 6.29
C GLU A 259 29.93 22.19 6.16
N ASN A 260 29.21 22.83 7.09
CA ASN A 260 29.11 24.28 7.15
C ASN A 260 30.48 24.93 7.44
N LYS A 261 31.28 24.42 8.38
CA LYS A 261 32.65 24.92 8.61
C LYS A 261 33.53 24.80 7.38
N TYR A 262 33.44 23.69 6.63
CA TYR A 262 34.20 23.51 5.39
C TYR A 262 33.77 24.50 4.30
N GLN A 263 32.47 24.76 4.13
CA GLN A 263 31.97 25.79 3.19
C GLN A 263 32.50 27.19 3.53
N TRP A 264 32.56 27.55 4.82
CA TRP A 264 33.11 28.84 5.25
C TRP A 264 34.62 28.98 5.00
N THR A 265 35.39 27.88 5.01
CA THR A 265 36.83 27.91 4.70
C THR A 265 37.15 27.93 3.21
N THR A 266 36.28 27.42 2.33
CA THR A 266 36.45 27.47 0.87
C THR A 266 35.90 28.74 0.20
N SER A 267 35.17 29.59 0.93
CA SER A 267 34.66 30.88 0.45
C SER A 267 35.52 32.09 0.87
N LYS A 268 36.76 31.87 1.33
CA LYS A 268 37.79 32.90 1.51
C LYS A 268 38.94 32.66 0.55
#